data_AF-A0A402DRZ5-F1
#
_entry.id   AF-A0A402DRZ5-F1
#
_cell.length_a   1.000
_cell.length_b   1.000
_cell.length_c   1.000
_cell.angle_alpha   90.00
_cell.angle_beta   90.00
_cell.angle_gamma   90.00
#
_symmetry.space_group_name_H-M   'P 1'
#
loop_
_entity.id
_entity.type
_entity.pdbx_description
1 polymer ?
#
loop_
_entity_poly.entity_id
_entity_poly.type
_entity_poly.pdbx_seq_one_letter_code
_entity_poly.pdbx_strand_id
1 'polypeptide(L)'
;MDASLAHVCPAEKFLEHGRLVRTPRRLDDRALVLEHLASRLLAPGEKAAETSLTERLAAVTDDPVRLRRDLVEAGLVGRRRDGSEYWRERPTGHDDEPGARPGPEDAWF
;
A
#
# COMPACT_ATOMS: atom_id res chain seq x y z
N MET A 1 20.72 -23.80 2.98
CA MET A 1 19.36 -23.43 3.40
C MET A 1 19.52 -22.17 4.22
N ASP A 2 19.64 -21.04 3.53
CA ASP A 2 19.84 -19.75 4.20
C ASP A 2 18.45 -19.25 4.61
N ALA A 3 18.16 -19.32 5.90
CA ALA A 3 16.96 -18.74 6.48
C ALA A 3 17.14 -17.22 6.41
N SER A 4 16.77 -16.66 5.25
CA SER A 4 16.67 -15.22 5.05
C SER A 4 15.80 -14.68 6.17
N LEU A 5 16.42 -14.01 7.13
CA LEU A 5 15.71 -13.27 8.17
C LEU A 5 14.95 -12.17 7.43
N ALA A 6 13.68 -12.43 7.12
CA ALA A 6 12.78 -11.44 6.54
C ALA A 6 12.86 -10.20 7.44
N HIS A 7 13.55 -9.17 6.95
CA HIS A 7 13.68 -7.95 7.70
C HIS A 7 12.29 -7.34 7.74
N VAL A 8 11.70 -7.26 8.93
CA VAL A 8 10.39 -6.67 9.10
C VAL A 8 10.51 -5.20 8.71
N CYS A 9 9.68 -4.76 7.75
CA CYS A 9 9.67 -3.38 7.29
C CYS A 9 9.54 -2.42 8.49
N PRO A 10 10.35 -1.34 8.60
CA PRO A 10 10.24 -0.43 9.73
C PRO A 10 8.89 0.31 9.83
N ALA A 11 8.05 0.24 8.78
CA ALA A 11 6.67 0.70 8.81
C ALA A 11 5.79 -0.09 9.79
N GLU A 12 6.12 -1.36 10.05
CA GLU A 12 5.33 -2.25 10.91
C GLU A 12 5.21 -1.74 12.36
N LYS A 13 6.12 -0.87 12.82
CA LYS A 13 5.99 -0.19 14.13
C LYS A 13 4.76 0.73 14.26
N PHE A 14 4.09 1.04 13.14
CA PHE A 14 2.86 1.83 13.09
C PHE A 14 1.60 0.98 12.83
N LEU A 15 1.80 -0.33 12.61
CA LEU A 15 0.74 -1.25 12.28
C LEU A 15 0.52 -2.22 13.45
N GLU A 16 -0.74 -2.59 13.68
CA GLU A 16 -1.12 -3.70 14.55
C GLU A 16 -1.89 -4.71 13.70
N HIS A 17 -1.38 -5.94 13.62
CA HIS A 17 -1.93 -6.97 12.73
C HIS A 17 -2.12 -6.49 11.28
N GLY A 18 -1.20 -5.66 10.79
CA GLY A 18 -1.24 -5.09 9.45
C GLY A 18 -2.22 -3.92 9.26
N ARG A 19 -2.86 -3.43 10.33
CA ARG A 19 -3.73 -2.24 10.31
C ARG A 19 -3.00 -1.03 10.85
N LEU A 20 -3.13 0.10 10.17
CA LEU A 20 -2.61 1.40 10.60
C LEU A 20 -3.39 1.92 11.80
N VAL A 21 -2.80 1.75 12.99
CA VAL A 21 -3.40 2.25 14.26
C VAL A 21 -2.81 3.58 14.70
N ARG A 22 -1.64 3.96 14.17
CA ARG A 22 -0.96 5.20 14.55
C ARG A 22 -0.42 5.93 13.34
N THR A 23 -1.01 7.09 13.01
CA THR A 23 -0.44 7.97 11.97
C THR A 23 0.89 8.58 12.44
N PRO A 24 1.99 8.40 11.71
CA PRO A 24 3.26 9.01 12.06
C PRO A 24 3.22 10.54 11.97
N ARG A 25 3.99 11.23 12.82
CA ARG A 25 4.15 12.70 12.77
C ARG A 25 5.30 13.15 11.88
N ARG A 26 6.38 12.35 11.78
CA ARG A 26 7.54 12.67 10.94
C ARG A 26 7.21 12.39 9.49
N LEU A 27 7.62 13.27 8.58
CA LEU A 27 7.33 13.13 7.15
C LEU A 27 7.92 11.85 6.56
N ASP A 28 9.17 11.53 6.90
CA ASP A 28 9.83 10.31 6.40
C ASP A 28 9.12 9.04 6.87
N ASP A 29 8.67 8.99 8.13
CA ASP A 29 7.89 7.85 8.64
C ASP A 29 6.52 7.76 7.95
N ARG A 30 5.87 8.90 7.64
CA ARG A 30 4.61 8.91 6.88
C ARG A 30 4.83 8.38 5.47
N ALA A 31 5.89 8.83 4.79
CA ALA A 31 6.24 8.35 3.46
C ALA A 31 6.48 6.83 3.48
N LEU A 32 7.30 6.35 4.42
CA LEU A 32 7.57 4.93 4.61
C LEU A 32 6.29 4.11 4.81
N VAL A 33 5.37 4.55 5.67
CA VAL A 33 4.09 3.85 5.89
C VAL A 33 3.21 3.86 4.64
N LEU A 34 3.14 4.98 3.92
CA LEU A 34 2.32 5.07 2.71
C LEU A 34 2.88 4.20 1.58
N GLU A 35 4.20 4.17 1.41
CA GLU A 35 4.86 3.32 0.42
C GLU A 35 4.66 1.83 0.74
N HIS A 36 4.87 1.45 2.01
CA HIS A 36 4.60 0.10 2.50
C HIS A 36 3.15 -0.33 2.27
N LEU A 37 2.17 0.48 2.68
CA LEU A 37 0.76 0.16 2.49
C LEU A 37 0.37 0.14 1.01
N ALA A 38 0.96 0.98 0.17
CA ALA A 38 0.65 0.98 -1.26
C ALA A 38 1.02 -0.35 -1.92
N SER A 39 2.20 -0.91 -1.62
CA SER A 39 2.64 -2.22 -2.13
C SER A 39 1.65 -3.35 -1.77
N ARG A 40 1.06 -3.29 -0.57
CA ARG A 40 0.10 -4.29 -0.06
C ARG A 40 -1.30 -4.15 -0.67
N LEU A 41 -1.68 -2.91 -1.02
CA LEU A 41 -3.03 -2.58 -1.49
C LEU A 41 -3.20 -2.78 -3.00
N LEU A 42 -2.18 -2.45 -3.79
CA LEU A 42 -2.20 -2.52 -5.24
C LEU A 42 -0.85 -3.01 -5.77
N ALA A 43 -0.88 -3.96 -6.70
CA ALA A 43 0.34 -4.36 -7.39
C ALA A 43 0.82 -3.24 -8.34
N PRO A 44 2.11 -3.16 -8.69
CA PRO A 44 2.61 -2.25 -9.71
C PRO A 44 1.81 -2.34 -11.02
N GLY A 45 1.31 -1.20 -11.50
CA GLY A 45 0.47 -1.13 -12.71
C GLY A 45 -0.96 -1.66 -12.56
N GLU A 46 -1.34 -2.22 -11.40
CA GLU A 46 -2.72 -2.69 -11.15
C GLU A 46 -3.71 -1.52 -11.23
N LYS A 47 -4.83 -1.76 -11.92
CA LYS A 47 -6.02 -0.90 -11.88
C LYS A 47 -7.10 -1.55 -11.03
N ALA A 48 -7.75 -0.75 -10.20
CA ALA A 48 -8.85 -1.17 -9.35
C ALA A 48 -10.03 -0.21 -9.44
N ALA A 49 -11.24 -0.76 -9.41
CA ALA A 49 -12.43 0.04 -9.21
C ALA A 49 -12.43 0.69 -7.82
N GLU A 50 -13.17 1.80 -7.71
CA GLU A 50 -13.37 2.54 -6.46
C GLU A 50 -13.76 1.63 -5.28
N THR A 51 -14.73 0.74 -5.50
CA THR A 51 -15.23 -0.20 -4.49
C THR A 51 -14.18 -1.21 -4.05
N SER A 52 -13.48 -1.84 -4.99
CA SER A 52 -12.42 -2.81 -4.69
C SER A 52 -11.27 -2.18 -3.89
N LEU A 53 -10.86 -0.96 -4.25
CA LEU A 53 -9.83 -0.25 -3.49
C LEU A 53 -10.33 0.12 -2.09
N THR A 54 -11.58 0.60 -1.97
CA THR A 54 -12.19 0.94 -0.68
C THR A 54 -12.24 -0.27 0.27
N GLU A 55 -12.61 -1.45 -0.23
CA GLU A 55 -12.60 -2.69 0.57
C GLU A 55 -11.20 -3.05 1.08
N ARG A 56 -10.18 -2.97 0.20
CA ARG A 56 -8.78 -3.23 0.59
C ARG A 56 -8.28 -2.23 1.61
N LEU A 57 -8.64 -0.95 1.46
CA LEU A 57 -8.29 0.09 2.43
C LEU A 57 -8.94 -0.16 3.79
N ALA A 58 -10.22 -0.55 3.82
CA ALA A 58 -10.93 -0.87 5.06
C ALA A 58 -10.33 -2.08 5.82
N ALA A 59 -9.57 -2.92 5.12
CA ALA A 59 -8.82 -4.01 5.75
C ALA A 59 -7.58 -3.52 6.52
N VAL A 60 -7.05 -2.33 6.22
CA VAL A 60 -5.79 -1.81 6.78
C VAL A 60 -5.93 -0.50 7.54
N THR A 61 -7.11 0.12 7.58
CA THR A 61 -7.36 1.36 8.33
C THR A 61 -8.84 1.49 8.66
N ASP A 62 -9.16 2.24 9.72
CA ASP A 62 -10.53 2.62 10.07
C ASP A 62 -11.02 3.84 9.27
N ASP A 63 -10.10 4.55 8.60
CA ASP A 63 -10.42 5.71 7.74
C ASP A 63 -9.90 5.48 6.30
N PRO A 64 -10.62 4.66 5.50
CA PRO A 64 -10.20 4.33 4.14
C PRO A 64 -10.18 5.55 3.23
N VAL A 65 -11.07 6.53 3.45
CA VAL A 65 -11.15 7.75 2.62
C VAL A 65 -9.91 8.62 2.82
N ARG A 66 -9.51 8.85 4.08
CA ARG A 66 -8.30 9.61 4.39
C ARG A 66 -7.05 8.92 3.87
N LEU A 67 -6.92 7.60 4.06
CA LEU A 67 -5.75 6.87 3.55
C LEU A 67 -5.68 6.93 2.02
N ARG A 68 -6.81 6.77 1.32
CA ARG A 68 -6.87 6.93 -0.15
C ARG A 68 -6.40 8.31 -0.59
N ARG A 69 -6.85 9.37 0.09
CA ARG A 69 -6.42 10.74 -0.20
C ARG A 69 -4.93 10.91 0.02
N ASP A 70 -4.41 10.47 1.17
CA ASP A 70 -2.99 10.57 1.49
C ASP A 70 -2.11 9.81 0.46
N LEU A 71 -2.56 8.64 -0.02
CA LEU A 71 -1.88 7.89 -1.09
C LEU A 71 -1.90 8.61 -2.45
N VAL A 72 -3.01 9.28 -2.79
CA VAL A 72 -3.11 10.09 -4.02
C VAL A 72 -2.24 11.34 -3.93
N GLU A 73 -2.28 12.05 -2.80
CA GLU A 73 -1.45 13.23 -2.55
C GLU A 73 0.05 12.91 -2.57
N ALA A 74 0.44 11.72 -2.11
CA ALA A 74 1.81 11.24 -2.18
C ALA A 74 2.25 10.78 -3.59
N GLY A 75 1.36 10.83 -4.59
CA GLY A 75 1.67 10.36 -5.95
C GLY A 75 1.90 8.85 -6.04
N LEU A 76 1.39 8.09 -5.08
CA LEU A 76 1.48 6.65 -5.01
C LEU A 76 0.30 6.02 -5.77
N VAL A 77 -0.88 6.59 -5.60
CA VAL A 77 -2.09 6.11 -6.27
C VAL A 77 -2.58 7.18 -7.23
N GLY A 78 -2.69 6.83 -8.51
CA GLY A 78 -3.40 7.63 -9.49
C GLY A 78 -4.91 7.41 -9.38
N ARG A 79 -5.70 8.38 -9.81
CA ARG A 79 -7.16 8.26 -9.86
C ARG A 79 -7.74 8.86 -11.12
N ARG A 80 -8.80 8.24 -11.62
CA ARG A 80 -9.63 8.84 -12.66
C ARG A 80 -10.35 10.06 -12.10
N ARG A 81 -10.60 11.07 -12.94
CA ARG A 81 -11.23 12.34 -12.51
C ARG A 81 -12.62 12.15 -11.89
N ASP A 82 -13.37 11.17 -12.38
CA ASP A 82 -14.70 10.82 -11.86
C ASP A 82 -14.66 9.94 -10.59
N GLY A 83 -13.47 9.53 -10.15
CA GLY A 83 -13.27 8.69 -8.98
C GLY A 83 -13.62 7.21 -9.18
N SER A 84 -14.00 6.78 -10.37
CA SER A 84 -14.44 5.39 -10.62
C SER A 84 -13.31 4.36 -10.62
N GLU A 85 -12.08 4.80 -10.90
CA GLU A 85 -10.91 3.94 -11.06
C GLU A 85 -9.68 4.56 -10.39
N TYR A 86 -8.85 3.69 -9.84
CA TYR A 86 -7.57 4.00 -9.21
C TYR A 86 -6.50 3.04 -9.73
N TRP A 87 -5.25 3.48 -9.72
CA TRP A 87 -4.14 2.63 -10.14
C TRP A 87 -2.86 2.91 -9.38
N ARG A 88 -1.95 1.94 -9.36
CA ARG A 88 -0.62 2.11 -8.80
C ARG A 88 0.24 2.93 -9.78
N GLU A 89 0.71 4.10 -9.36
CA GLU A 89 1.43 5.05 -10.24
C GLU A 89 2.88 4.62 -10.50
N ARG A 90 3.53 4.04 -9.48
CA ARG A 90 4.94 3.63 -9.53
C ARG A 90 5.25 2.50 -8.54
N PRO A 91 6.33 1.75 -8.76
CA PRO A 91 6.90 0.86 -7.75
C PRO A 91 7.41 1.59 -6.49
N THR A 92 7.61 0.83 -5.42
CA THR A 92 8.33 1.22 -4.19
C THR A 92 9.45 0.23 -3.90
N GLY A 93 10.31 0.58 -2.93
CA GLY A 93 11.25 -0.39 -2.36
C GLY A 93 10.60 -1.53 -1.57
N HIS A 94 9.27 -1.55 -1.42
CA HIS A 94 8.52 -2.55 -0.65
C HIS A 94 7.82 -3.60 -1.52
N ASP A 95 7.93 -3.52 -2.85
CA ASP A 95 7.18 -4.41 -3.73
C ASP A 95 7.71 -5.86 -3.71
N ASP A 96 8.95 -6.07 -3.24
CA ASP A 96 9.56 -7.39 -3.02
C ASP A 96 9.26 -7.98 -1.62
N GLU A 97 8.53 -7.26 -0.77
CA GLU A 97 8.23 -7.74 0.58
C GLU A 97 7.16 -8.84 0.56
N PRO A 98 7.22 -9.84 1.47
CA PRO A 98 6.27 -10.97 1.47
C PRO A 98 4.77 -10.59 1.58
N GLY A 99 4.47 -9.37 2.05
CA GLY A 99 3.10 -8.86 2.16
C GLY A 99 2.65 -8.01 0.97
N ALA A 100 3.56 -7.70 0.04
CA ALA A 100 3.25 -6.94 -1.16
C ALA A 100 2.32 -7.75 -2.07
N ARG A 101 1.50 -7.02 -2.82
CA ARG A 101 0.57 -7.61 -3.76
C ARG A 101 1.36 -7.99 -5.01
N PRO A 102 1.35 -9.28 -5.42
CA PRO A 102 2.17 -9.73 -6.54
C PRO A 102 1.74 -9.03 -7.83
N GLY A 103 2.73 -8.68 -8.65
CA GLY A 103 2.48 -8.17 -10.00
C GLY A 103 1.73 -9.20 -10.85
N PRO A 104 1.05 -8.76 -11.93
CA PRO A 104 0.46 -9.70 -12.89
C PRO A 104 1.52 -10.60 -13.56
N GLU A 105 2.79 -10.20 -13.55
CA GLU A 105 3.93 -10.99 -14.03
C GLU A 105 4.37 -12.09 -13.05
N ASP A 106 4.15 -11.90 -11.75
CA ASP A 106 4.51 -12.86 -10.69
C ASP A 106 3.43 -13.93 -10.47
N ALA A 107 2.22 -13.73 -11.01
CA ALA A 107 1.09 -14.65 -10.87
C ALA A 107 1.17 -15.90 -11.77
N TRP A 108 2.27 -16.09 -12.51
CA TRP A 108 2.47 -17.19 -13.48
C TRP A 108 3.37 -18.33 -12.98
N PHE A 109 3.48 -18.52 -11.66
CA PHE A 109 4.18 -19.65 -11.04
C PHE A 109 3.38 -20.32 -9.92
#